data_AF-A0AAN5UHS1-F1
#
_entry.id   AF-A0AAN5UHS1-F1
#
_cell.length_a   1.000
_cell.length_b   1.000
_cell.length_c   1.000
_cell.angle_alpha   90.00
_cell.angle_beta   90.00
_cell.angle_gamma   90.00
#
_symmetry.space_group_name_H-M   'P 1'
#
loop_
_entity.id
_entity.type
_entity.pdbx_description
1 polymer ?
#
loop_
_entity_poly.entity_id
_entity_poly.type
_entity_poly.pdbx_seq_one_letter_code
_entity_poly.pdbx_strand_id
1 'polypeptide(L)' 'IRNEDDEFRFYTFPHVFEGEIAQGFNPSHFARALDAAGMLEKGNDRRYKKKALGRIGGKQHVFYVLMFQPESEED' A
#
# COMPACT_ATOMS: atom_id res chain seq x y z
N ILE A 1 -1.85 -21.72 14.09
CA ILE A 1 -0.50 -21.85 13.50
C ILE A 1 -0.42 -20.74 12.47
N ARG A 2 0.27 -19.64 12.77
CA ARG A 2 0.53 -18.55 11.82
C ARG A 2 1.88 -18.84 11.18
N ASN A 3 1.96 -18.78 9.86
CA ASN A 3 3.22 -18.91 9.15
C ASN A 3 3.96 -17.57 9.25
N GLU A 4 5.26 -17.61 9.50
CA GLU A 4 6.13 -16.41 9.47
C GLU A 4 6.17 -15.77 8.07
N ASP A 5 5.70 -16.49 7.04
CA ASP A 5 5.59 -16.06 5.65
C ASP A 5 4.28 -15.34 5.29
N ASP A 6 3.35 -15.11 6.24
CA ASP A 6 2.09 -14.44 5.94
C ASP A 6 2.31 -12.94 5.64
N GLU A 7 2.25 -12.59 4.35
CA GLU A 7 2.37 -11.21 3.86
C GLU A 7 1.25 -10.30 4.39
N PHE A 8 1.60 -9.43 5.35
CA PHE A 8 0.67 -8.45 5.92
C PHE A 8 0.35 -7.34 4.92
N ARG A 9 -0.95 -7.14 4.65
CA ARG A 9 -1.47 -6.07 3.79
C ARG A 9 -2.20 -5.01 4.59
N PHE A 10 -1.80 -3.75 4.42
CA PHE A 10 -2.40 -2.59 5.05
C PHE A 10 -3.10 -1.70 4.01
N TYR A 11 -4.43 -1.67 4.06
CA TYR A 11 -5.25 -0.86 3.16
C TYR A 11 -5.38 0.56 3.70
N THR A 12 -4.79 1.51 3.01
CA THR A 12 -4.73 2.92 3.45
C THR A 12 -5.51 3.81 2.50
N PHE A 13 -6.40 4.65 3.04
CA PHE A 13 -7.13 5.62 2.22
C PHE A 13 -6.18 6.65 1.59
N PRO A 14 -6.48 7.15 0.38
CA PRO A 14 -5.60 8.09 -0.32
C PRO A 14 -5.25 9.34 0.47
N HIS A 15 -6.21 9.93 1.19
CA HIS A 15 -5.96 11.14 1.97
C HIS A 15 -5.00 10.91 3.15
N VAL A 16 -5.06 9.73 3.78
CA VAL A 16 -4.12 9.35 4.84
C VAL A 16 -2.73 9.09 4.26
N PHE A 17 -2.66 8.32 3.16
CA PHE A 17 -1.37 8.04 2.53
C PHE A 17 -0.69 9.31 2.03
N GLU A 18 -1.43 10.19 1.35
CA GLU A 18 -0.87 11.40 0.73
C GLU A 18 -0.62 12.52 1.75
N GLY A 19 -1.47 12.64 2.78
CA GLY A 19 -1.42 13.73 3.75
C GLY A 19 -0.60 13.43 5.01
N GLU A 20 -0.50 12.17 5.40
CA GLU A 20 0.18 11.77 6.65
C GLU A 20 1.42 10.93 6.35
N ILE A 21 1.31 9.86 5.55
CA ILE A 21 2.42 8.92 5.33
C ILE A 21 3.47 9.50 4.37
N ALA A 22 3.04 10.02 3.23
CA ALA A 22 3.91 10.63 2.22
C ALA A 22 4.13 12.13 2.48
N GLN A 23 3.81 12.61 3.68
CA GLN A 23 3.91 14.03 4.03
C GLN A 23 5.34 14.53 3.81
N GLY A 24 5.47 15.67 3.13
CA GLY A 24 6.78 16.24 2.78
C GLY A 24 7.43 15.65 1.53
N PHE A 25 6.86 14.61 0.91
CA PHE A 25 7.31 14.04 -0.35
C PHE A 25 6.28 14.27 -1.47
N ASN A 26 6.69 14.08 -2.72
CA ASN A 26 5.73 13.91 -3.82
C ASN A 26 5.08 12.51 -3.68
N PRO A 27 3.76 12.37 -3.46
CA PRO A 27 3.16 11.07 -3.15
C PRO A 27 3.29 10.05 -4.27
N SER A 28 3.35 10.48 -5.53
CA SER A 28 3.53 9.58 -6.67
C SER A 28 4.94 9.01 -6.73
N HIS A 29 5.96 9.81 -6.41
CA HIS A 29 7.34 9.34 -6.35
C HIS A 29 7.58 8.48 -5.10
N PHE A 30 6.98 8.84 -3.97
CA PHE A 30 7.05 8.04 -2.75
C PHE A 30 6.42 6.66 -2.95
N ALA A 31 5.20 6.59 -3.53
CA ALA A 31 4.57 5.31 -3.87
C ALA A 31 5.40 4.47 -4.85
N ARG A 32 6.07 5.11 -5.82
CA ARG A 32 7.00 4.41 -6.73
C ARG A 32 8.21 3.84 -5.99
N ALA A 33 8.74 4.53 -5.00
CA ALA A 33 9.86 4.03 -4.20
C ALA A 33 9.44 2.80 -3.37
N LEU A 34 8.24 2.84 -2.77
CA LEU A 34 7.70 1.70 -2.03
C LEU A 34 7.41 0.50 -2.94
N ASP A 35 6.87 0.72 -4.14
CA ASP A 35 6.68 -0.34 -5.17
C ASP A 35 8.02 -0.98 -5.54
N ALA A 36 9.06 -0.16 -5.77
CA ALA A 36 10.40 -0.65 -6.09
C ALA A 36 11.05 -1.44 -4.94
N ALA A 37 10.71 -1.11 -3.68
CA ALA A 37 11.14 -1.86 -2.51
C ALA A 37 10.29 -3.13 -2.25
N GLY A 38 9.19 -3.34 -2.98
CA GLY A 38 8.25 -4.43 -2.68
C GLY A 38 7.40 -4.17 -1.43
N MET A 39 7.32 -2.93 -0.95
CA MET A 39 6.53 -2.52 0.21
C MET A 39 5.16 -1.93 -0.16
N LEU A 40 4.79 -1.96 -1.44
CA LEU A 40 3.51 -1.47 -1.92
C LEU A 40 2.98 -2.36 -3.04
N GLU A 41 1.73 -2.77 -2.94
CA GLU A 41 1.08 -3.58 -3.96
C GLU A 41 0.57 -2.68 -5.09
N LYS A 42 1.06 -2.91 -6.32
CA LYS A 42 0.69 -2.11 -7.47
C LYS A 42 -0.78 -2.30 -7.86
N GLY A 43 -1.47 -1.18 -8.04
CA GLY A 43 -2.84 -1.15 -8.54
C GLY A 43 -2.92 -1.11 -10.07
N ASN A 44 -4.04 -1.61 -10.61
CA ASN A 44 -4.34 -1.55 -12.05
C ASN A 44 -4.80 -0.16 -12.54
N ASP A 45 -5.17 0.75 -11.62
CA ASP A 45 -5.72 2.06 -11.96
C ASP A 45 -4.85 3.20 -11.37
N ARG A 46 -4.80 4.35 -12.06
CA ARG A 46 -3.92 5.54 -11.82
C ARG A 46 -2.80 5.31 -10.77
N ARG A 47 -1.90 4.44 -11.24
CA ARG A 47 -0.51 4.10 -10.87
C ARG A 47 -0.18 3.39 -9.58
N TYR A 48 -0.94 3.45 -8.49
CA TYR A 48 -0.60 2.70 -7.25
C TYR A 48 -1.80 2.40 -6.33
N LYS A 49 -3.03 2.68 -6.79
CA LYS A 49 -4.23 2.55 -5.97
C LYS A 49 -5.05 1.33 -6.44
N LYS A 50 -5.49 0.48 -5.51
CA LYS A 50 -6.41 -0.63 -5.79
C LYS A 50 -7.84 -0.25 -5.45
N LYS A 51 -8.77 -0.60 -6.35
CA LYS A 51 -10.20 -0.54 -6.04
C LYS A 51 -10.52 -1.59 -4.99
N ALA A 52 -11.36 -1.22 -4.03
CA ALA A 52 -11.93 -2.16 -3.07
C ALA A 52 -12.63 -3.32 -3.79
N LEU A 53 -12.70 -4.51 -3.18
CA LEU A 53 -13.45 -5.62 -3.78
C LEU A 53 -14.97 -5.42 -3.74
N GLY A 54 -15.46 -4.57 -2.83
CA GLY A 54 -16.85 -4.22 -2.71
C GLY A 54 -17.07 -2.73 -2.45
N ARG A 55 -18.32 -2.30 -2.48
CA ARG A 55 -18.69 -0.95 -2.07
C ARG A 55 -18.79 -0.88 -0.55
N ILE A 56 -18.17 0.12 0.04
CA ILE A 56 -18.28 0.42 1.47
C ILE A 56 -19.15 1.67 1.56
N GLY A 57 -20.25 1.60 2.32
CA GLY A 57 -21.21 2.71 2.39
C GLY A 57 -21.78 3.13 1.02
N GLY A 58 -21.93 2.19 0.08
CA GLY A 58 -22.44 2.47 -1.27
C GLY A 58 -21.43 3.11 -2.24
N LYS A 59 -20.21 3.42 -1.78
CA LYS A 59 -19.14 3.98 -2.61
C LYS A 59 -18.06 2.95 -2.90
N GLN A 60 -17.57 2.95 -4.14
CA GLN A 60 -16.40 2.16 -4.53
C GLN A 60 -15.13 2.91 -4.12
N HIS A 61 -14.51 2.49 -3.01
CA HIS A 61 -13.28 3.12 -2.53
C HIS A 61 -12.04 2.62 -3.29
N VAL A 62 -10.98 3.41 -3.22
CA VAL A 62 -9.64 3.05 -3.67
C VAL A 62 -8.66 3.18 -2.51
N PHE A 63 -7.61 2.37 -2.50
CA PHE A 63 -6.63 2.29 -1.42
C PHE A 63 -5.21 2.19 -1.95
N TYR A 64 -4.25 2.72 -1.20
CA TYR A 64 -2.87 2.23 -1.26
C TYR A 64 -2.79 0.96 -0.41
N VAL A 65 -2.10 -0.07 -0.90
CA VAL A 65 -1.93 -1.33 -0.17
C VAL A 65 -0.46 -1.45 0.19
N LEU A 66 -0.13 -1.21 1.45
CA LEU A 66 1.23 -1.32 1.96
C LEU A 66 1.50 -2.75 2.42
N MET A 67 2.73 -3.19 2.21
CA MET A 67 3.18 -4.54 2.53
C MET A 67 4.39 -4.42 3.46
N PHE A 68 4.47 -5.30 4.45
CA PHE A 68 5.67 -5.39 5.28
C PHE A 68 6.73 -6.18 4.52
N GLN A 69 7.88 -5.56 4.27
CA GLN A 69 9.06 -6.28 3.83
C GLN A 69 9.86 -6.64 5.10
N PRO A 70 9.91 -7.92 5.50
CA PRO A 70 10.84 -8.31 6.55
C PRO A 70 12.26 -8.00 6.06
N GLU A 71 13.08 -7.39 6.92
CA GLU A 71 14.52 -7.42 6.68
C GLU A 71 14.92 -8.90 6.64
N SER A 72 15.62 -9.31 5.58
CA SER A 72 16.31 -10.59 5.60
C SER A 72 17.16 -10.59 6.86
N GLU A 73 16.92 -11.52 7.78
CA GLU A 73 17.92 -11.81 8.81
C GLU A 73 19.19 -12.20 8.03
N GLU A 74 20.15 -11.29 7.93
CA GLU A 74 21.49 -11.60 7.43
C GLU A 74 22.10 -12.56 8.46
N ASP A 75 22.07 -13.87 8.16
CA ASP A 75 22.78 -14.94 8.86
C ASP A 75 24.31 -14.74 8.83
#